data_AF-A0A6G1BN92-F1
#
_entry.id   AF-A0A6G1BN92-F1
#
_cell.length_a   1.000
_cell.length_b   1.000
_cell.length_c   1.000
_cell.angle_alpha   90.00
_cell.angle_beta   90.00
_cell.angle_gamma   90.00
#
_symmetry.space_group_name_H-M   'P 1'
#
loop_
_entity.id
_entity.type
_entity.pdbx_description
1 polymer ?
#
loop_
_entity_poly.entity_id
_entity_poly.type
_entity_poly.pdbx_seq_one_letter_code
_entity_poly.pdbx_strand_id
1 'polypeptide(L)' 'MADGEDIQPLVCDNGTGMVKAGFAGDDAPRAVFPSIVGCPRHTGVMVGMGQKDAYVGDEAQSN' A
#
# COMPACT_ATOMS: atom_id res chain seq x y z
N MET A 1 -11.85 -28.34 5.78
CA MET A 1 -11.08 -27.12 6.08
C MET A 1 -9.71 -27.33 5.46
N ALA A 2 -9.14 -26.34 4.76
CA ALA A 2 -7.72 -26.43 4.43
C ALA A 2 -6.98 -26.24 5.76
N ASP A 3 -6.28 -27.27 6.19
CA ASP A 3 -5.53 -27.27 7.43
C ASP A 3 -4.46 -26.17 7.31
N GLY A 4 -4.35 -25.29 8.32
CA GLY A 4 -3.57 -24.05 8.26
C GLY A 4 -2.04 -24.25 8.16
N GLU A 5 -1.57 -25.46 7.86
CA GLU A 5 -0.15 -25.82 7.78
C GLU A 5 0.52 -25.33 6.48
N ASP A 6 -0.26 -24.97 5.45
CA ASP A 6 0.25 -24.43 4.16
C ASP A 6 0.03 -22.91 3.97
N ILE A 7 -0.42 -22.18 5.00
CA ILE A 7 -0.63 -20.73 4.89
C ILE A 7 0.63 -19.99 5.35
N GLN A 8 1.42 -19.49 4.40
CA GLN A 8 2.57 -18.64 4.71
C GLN A 8 2.10 -17.29 5.31
N PRO A 9 2.53 -16.93 6.53
CA PRO A 9 2.07 -15.70 7.17
C PRO A 9 2.50 -14.43 6.41
N LEU A 10 1.65 -13.41 6.44
CA LEU A 10 2.01 -12.05 6.02
C LEU A 10 2.57 -11.27 7.21
N VAL A 11 3.62 -10.50 6.96
CA VAL A 11 4.20 -9.55 7.90
C VAL A 11 3.94 -8.15 7.40
N CYS A 12 3.31 -7.31 8.21
CA CYS A 12 3.04 -5.90 7.92
C CYS A 12 3.65 -5.01 9.02
N ASP A 13 4.71 -4.29 8.69
CA ASP A 13 5.33 -3.27 9.53
C ASP A 13 4.72 -1.90 9.20
N ASN A 14 3.88 -1.39 10.10
CA ASN A 14 3.18 -0.12 9.97
C ASN A 14 4.04 1.03 10.52
N GLY A 15 5.15 1.31 9.84
CA GLY A 15 5.98 2.46 10.15
C GLY A 15 5.26 3.78 9.86
N THR A 16 5.61 4.85 10.58
CA THR A 16 4.99 6.18 10.38
C THR A 16 5.43 6.88 9.09
N GLY A 17 6.64 6.59 8.61
CA GLY A 17 7.14 7.09 7.32
C GLY A 17 6.88 6.14 6.15
N MET A 18 7.16 4.84 6.36
CA MET A 18 7.05 3.81 5.32
C MET A 18 6.37 2.58 5.89
N VAL A 19 5.40 2.04 5.15
CA VAL A 19 4.87 0.68 5.36
C VAL A 19 5.80 -0.30 4.65
N LYS A 20 6.08 -1.42 5.31
CA LYS A 20 6.78 -2.56 4.70
C LYS A 20 5.94 -3.81 4.85
N ALA A 21 5.79 -4.57 3.77
CA ALA A 21 5.04 -5.82 3.79
C ALA A 21 5.78 -6.92 3.03
N GLY A 22 5.62 -8.16 3.49
CA GLY A 22 6.23 -9.35 2.88
C GLY A 22 5.68 -10.61 3.50
N PHE A 23 6.19 -11.77 3.10
CA PHE A 23 5.84 -13.02 3.76
C PHE A 23 6.86 -13.35 4.84
N ALA A 24 6.42 -14.03 5.90
CA ALA A 24 7.32 -14.54 6.93
C ALA A 24 8.34 -15.50 6.30
N GLY A 25 9.61 -15.33 6.66
CA GLY A 25 10.73 -16.10 6.10
C GLY A 25 11.42 -15.48 4.88
N ASP A 26 10.85 -14.44 4.26
CA ASP A 26 11.53 -13.68 3.21
C ASP A 26 12.74 -12.91 3.78
N ASP A 27 13.84 -12.82 3.02
CA ASP A 27 15.05 -12.09 3.42
C ASP A 27 14.85 -10.56 3.50
N ALA A 28 13.83 -10.04 2.82
CA ALA A 28 13.55 -8.60 2.70
C ALA A 28 12.04 -8.37 2.45
N PRO A 29 11.50 -7.17 2.77
CA PRO A 29 10.11 -6.85 2.44
C PRO A 29 9.89 -6.87 0.92
N ARG A 30 8.75 -7.40 0.50
CA ARG A 30 8.33 -7.45 -0.91
C ARG A 30 7.70 -6.14 -1.39
N ALA A 31 7.13 -5.37 -0.48
CA ALA A 31 6.57 -4.06 -0.74
C ALA A 31 7.06 -3.07 0.31
N VAL A 32 7.46 -1.88 -0.15
CA VAL A 32 7.84 -0.76 0.70
C VAL A 32 7.25 0.49 0.07
N PHE A 33 6.38 1.20 0.78
CA PHE A 33 5.71 2.38 0.24
C PHE A 33 5.46 3.44 1.34
N PRO A 34 5.33 4.73 0.98
CA PRO A 34 5.03 5.79 1.94
C PRO A 34 3.73 5.54 2.72
N SER A 35 3.74 5.81 4.02
CA SER A 35 2.57 5.61 4.91
C SER A 35 1.55 6.76 4.80
N ILE A 36 1.08 7.04 3.59
CA ILE A 36 0.19 8.17 3.30
C ILE A 36 -1.03 7.76 2.47
N VAL A 37 -2.12 8.52 2.66
CA VAL A 37 -3.33 8.47 1.84
C VAL A 37 -3.63 9.91 1.38
N GLY A 38 -3.66 10.11 0.07
CA GLY A 38 -4.02 11.38 -0.56
C GLY A 38 -5.51 11.42 -0.90
N CYS A 39 -6.22 12.47 -0.49
CA CYS A 39 -7.63 12.69 -0.83
C CYS A 39 -7.76 13.91 -1.75
N PRO A 40 -8.34 13.79 -2.97
CA PRO A 40 -8.47 14.90 -3.90
C PRO A 40 -9.34 16.02 -3.33
N ARG A 41 -8.77 17.22 -3.20
CA ARG A 41 -9.51 18.39 -2.69
C ARG A 41 -10.43 19.03 -3.72
N HIS A 42 -10.14 18.82 -5.00
CA HIS A 42 -10.88 19.41 -6.11
C HIS A 42 -11.29 18.31 -7.09
N THR A 43 -12.59 18.11 -7.24
CA THR A 43 -13.17 17.13 -8.16
C THR A 43 -12.91 17.55 -9.60
N GLY A 44 -12.30 16.67 -10.41
CA GLY A 44 -12.21 16.82 -11.87
C GLY A 44 -11.05 17.65 -12.42
N VAL A 45 -10.02 17.96 -11.64
CA VAL A 45 -8.87 18.76 -12.11
C VAL A 45 -7.89 17.95 -13.00
N MET A 46 -7.83 16.63 -12.82
CA MET A 46 -6.86 15.79 -13.51
C MET A 46 -7.51 15.11 -14.72
N VAL A 47 -7.28 15.65 -15.91
CA VAL A 47 -7.80 15.09 -17.18
C VAL A 47 -7.10 13.76 -17.47
N GLY A 48 -7.86 12.67 -17.55
CA GLY A 48 -7.35 11.35 -17.95
C GLY A 48 -7.08 10.36 -16.81
N MET A 49 -7.03 10.81 -15.56
CA MET A 49 -7.10 9.93 -14.38
C MET A 49 -8.54 9.90 -13.89
N GLY A 50 -9.14 8.71 -13.83
CA GLY A 50 -10.50 8.55 -13.31
C GLY A 50 -10.65 9.21 -11.94
N GLN A 51 -11.81 9.76 -11.63
CA GLN A 51 -12.07 10.34 -10.30
C GLN A 51 -11.97 9.22 -9.24
N LYS A 52 -10.79 9.08 -8.63
CA LYS A 52 -10.58 8.23 -7.46
C LYS A 52 -10.84 9.04 -6.20
N ASP A 53 -11.47 8.42 -5.22
CA ASP A 53 -11.74 9.04 -3.92
C ASP A 53 -10.47 9.16 -3.05
N ALA A 54 -9.48 8.29 -3.29
CA ALA A 54 -8.22 8.28 -2.59
C ALA A 54 -7.08 7.71 -3.44
N TYR A 55 -5.87 8.14 -3.09
CA TYR A 55 -4.58 7.65 -3.57
C TYR A 55 -3.77 7.14 -2.39
N VAL A 56 -2.95 6.09 -2.54
CA VAL A 56 -2.20 5.49 -1.43
C VAL A 56 -0.74 5.31 -1.84
N GLY A 57 0.17 5.49 -0.88
CA GLY A 57 1.59 5.26 -1.09
C GLY A 57 2.17 6.14 -2.19
N ASP A 58 2.92 5.55 -3.11
CA ASP A 58 3.58 6.28 -4.21
C ASP A 58 2.58 7.04 -5.09
N GLU A 59 1.35 6.53 -5.24
CA GLU A 59 0.31 7.21 -6.03
C GLU A 59 -0.15 8.52 -5.37
N ALA A 60 -0.09 8.61 -4.04
CA ALA A 60 -0.43 9.83 -3.31
C ALA A 60 0.72 10.85 -3.27
N GLN A 61 1.97 10.40 -3.48
CA GLN A 61 3.15 11.27 -3.48
C GLN A 61 3.53 11.78 -4.88
N SER A 62 3.17 11.02 -5.92
CA SER A 62 3.49 11.35 -7.32
C SER A 62 2.73 12.60 -7.77
N ASN A 63 3.48 13.59 -8.27
CA ASN A 63 2.98 14.90 -8.72
C ASN A 63 2.99 15.00 -10.25
#